data_AF-A0A960SHT8-F1
#
_entry.id   AF-A0A960SHT8-F1
#
_cell.length_a   1.000
_cell.length_b   1.000
_cell.length_c   1.000
_cell.angle_alpha   90.00
_cell.angle_beta   90.00
_cell.angle_gamma   90.00
#
_symmetry.space_group_name_H-M   'P 1'
#
loop_
_entity.id
_entity.type
_entity.pdbx_description
1 polymer ?
#
loop_
_entity_poly.entity_id
_entity_poly.type
_entity_poly.pdbx_seq_one_letter_code
_entity_poly.pdbx_strand_id
1 'polypeptide(L)' 'MKLYHFPHSPYCIPISLILKNAGISHEEILVENWDRSTIARLTGG' A
#
# COMPACT_ATOMS: atom_id res chain seq x y z
N MET A 1 4.45 11.09 0.29
CA MET A 1 3.18 10.30 0.28
C MET A 1 3.51 8.88 0.73
N LYS A 2 2.62 8.21 1.48
CA LYS A 2 2.81 6.82 1.90
C LYS A 2 1.90 5.90 1.08
N LEU A 3 2.46 4.84 0.51
CA LEU A 3 1.71 3.79 -0.19
C LEU A 3 1.77 2.52 0.65
N TYR A 4 0.65 2.15 1.26
CA TYR A 4 0.52 0.89 1.99
C TYR A 4 0.35 -0.25 0.97
N HIS A 5 1.38 -1.07 0.83
CA HIS A 5 1.45 -2.13 -0.16
C HIS A 5 1.06 -3.47 0.46
N PHE A 6 -0.01 -4.07 -0.07
CA PHE A 6 -0.42 -5.42 0.26
C PHE A 6 0.09 -6.36 -0.83
N PRO A 7 1.11 -7.20 -0.55
CA PRO A 7 1.85 -7.93 -1.59
C PRO A 7 1.00 -8.95 -2.36
N HIS A 8 -0.10 -9.41 -1.77
CA HIS A 8 -1.05 -10.33 -2.40
C HIS A 8 -2.31 -9.63 -2.94
N SER A 9 -2.40 -8.30 -2.86
CA SER A 9 -3.54 -7.56 -3.38
C SER A 9 -3.35 -7.28 -4.88
N PRO A 10 -4.26 -7.76 -5.75
CA PRO A 10 -4.18 -7.50 -7.19
C PRO A 10 -4.36 -6.01 -7.52
N TYR A 11 -4.82 -5.19 -6.57
CA TYR A 11 -5.01 -3.75 -6.74
C TYR A 11 -3.77 -2.93 -6.37
N CYS A 12 -2.93 -3.41 -5.44
CA CYS A 12 -1.76 -2.64 -4.97
C CYS A 12 -0.61 -2.65 -5.98
N ILE A 13 -0.45 -3.74 -6.72
CA ILE A 13 0.57 -3.92 -7.74
C ILE A 13 0.45 -2.86 -8.87
N PRO A 14 -0.70 -2.70 -9.54
CA PRO A 14 -0.83 -1.71 -10.61
C PRO A 14 -0.71 -0.27 -10.11
N ILE A 15 -1.16 0.02 -8.88
CA ILE A 15 -1.08 1.37 -8.31
C ILE A 15 0.36 1.80 -8.05
N SER A 16 1.20 0.93 -7.46
CA SER A 16 2.64 1.22 -7.28
C SER A 16 3.31 1.49 -8.64
N LEU A 17 2.99 0.67 -9.65
CA LEU A 17 3.55 0.82 -10.99
C LEU A 17 3.15 2.16 -11.65
N ILE A 18 1.88 2.56 -11.54
CA ILE A 18 1.39 3.84 -12.06
C ILE A 18 2.10 5.01 -11.37
N LEU A 19 2.22 4.98 -10.03
CA LEU A 19 2.87 6.04 -9.27
C LEU A 19 4.35 6.17 -9.61
N LYS A 20 5.07 5.05 -9.80
CA LYS A 20 6.46 5.03 -10.26
C LYS A 20 6.59 5.63 -11.66
N ASN A 21 5.74 5.20 -12.60
CA ASN A 21 5.76 5.71 -13.98
C ASN A 21 5.39 7.19 -14.09
N ALA A 22 4.54 7.69 -13.19
CA ALA A 22 4.20 9.10 -13.09
C ALA A 22 5.29 9.95 -12.41
N GLY A 23 6.40 9.34 -11.95
CA GLY A 23 7.46 10.04 -11.22
C GLY A 23 7.05 10.52 -9.83
N ILE A 24 5.96 9.99 -9.28
CA ILE A 24 5.43 10.41 -7.97
C ILE A 24 6.21 9.68 -6.87
N SER A 25 7.01 10.44 -6.13
CA SER A 25 7.74 9.93 -4.98
C SER A 25 6.79 9.48 -3.87
N HIS A 26 6.91 8.22 -3.48
CA HIS A 26 6.17 7.65 -2.37
C HIS A 26 7.03 6.65 -1.59
N GLU A 27 6.76 6.58 -0.29
CA GLU A 27 7.33 5.58 0.61
C GLU A 27 6.42 4.35 0.58
N GLU A 28 6.97 3.19 0.21
CA GLU A 28 6.23 1.92 0.26
C GLU A 28 6.30 1.35 1.68
N ILE A 29 5.13 1.14 2.29
CA ILE A 29 4.99 0.49 3.59
C ILE A 29 4.34 -0.87 3.36
N LEU A 30 5.09 -1.94 3.57
CA LEU A 30 4.56 -3.29 3.45
C LEU A 30 3.55 -3.54 4.57
N VAL A 31 2.35 -3.98 4.20
CA VAL A 31 1.34 -4.44 5.15
C VAL A 31 1.19 -5.94 5.01
N GLU A 32 1.69 -6.65 6.01
CA GLU A 32 1.59 -8.09 6.10
C GLU A 32 0.14 -8.53 6.28
N ASN A 33 -0.24 -9.64 5.65
CA ASN A 33 -1.63 -10.10 5.63
C ASN A 33 -2.15 -10.51 7.03
N TRP A 34 -1.23 -10.85 7.95
CA TRP A 34 -1.55 -11.17 9.34
C TRP A 34 -1.69 -9.92 10.21
N ASP A 35 -1.14 -8.77 9.80
CA ASP A 35 -1.21 -7.52 10.56
C ASP A 35 -2.47 -6.72 10.19
N ARG A 36 -3.61 -7.19 10.70
CA ARG A 36 -4.88 -6.46 10.59
C ARG A 36 -4.91 -5.18 11.42
N SER A 37 -3.97 -4.97 12.35
CA SER A 37 -3.95 -3.78 13.20
C SER A 37 -3.63 -2.52 12.39
N THR A 38 -2.73 -2.65 11.42
CA THR A 38 -2.40 -1.56 10.49
C THR A 38 -3.61 -1.20 9.62
N ILE A 39 -4.39 -2.18 9.16
CA ILE A 39 -5.64 -1.95 8.42
C ILE A 39 -6.66 -1.23 9.30
N ALA A 40 -6.98 -1.77 10.48
CA ALA A 40 -7.97 -1.19 11.39
C ALA A 40 -7.61 0.26 11.77
N ARG A 41 -6.33 0.55 11.98
CA ARG A 41 -5.86 1.92 12.24
C ARG A 41 -6.08 2.86 11.05
N LEU A 42 -5.89 2.38 9.82
CA LEU A 42 -6.05 3.18 8.61
C LEU A 42 -7.52 3.37 8.21
N THR A 43 -8.38 2.41 8.54
CA THR A 43 -9.82 2.44 8.19
C THR A 43 -10.71 2.98 9.31
N GLY A 44 -10.16 3.21 10.51
CA GLY A 44 -10.91 3.72 11.65
C GLY A 44 -11.69 2.66 12.44
N GLY A 45 -11.33 1.38 12.30
CA GLY A 45 -12.06 0.23 12.86
C GLY A 45 -13.04 -0.34 11.87
#